data_AF-A0A2N3EE34-F1
#
_entry.id   AF-A0A2N3EE34-F1
#
_cell.length_a   1.000
_cell.length_b   1.000
_cell.length_c   1.000
_cell.angle_alpha   90.00
_cell.angle_beta   90.00
_cell.angle_gamma   90.00
#
_symmetry.space_group_name_H-M   'P 1'
#
loop_
_entity.id
_entity.type
_entity.pdbx_description
1 polymer ?
#
loop_
_entity_poly.entity_id
_entity_poly.type
_entity_poly.pdbx_seq_one_letter_code
_entity_poly.pdbx_strand_id
1 'polypeptide(L)'
;MQTLAEAGPLAIAQALIDRECSFYADQLLEPRLLALGGLAAPLESAEFVFAEATPELPARLFPGDPAYPDRGATLIAPARIGQGASLRLSGPGIKGKRTVALGGIPAAFWSARARALHYPLGFDMFVLDGARLIGLPRTTEIEVL
;
A
#
# COMPACT_ATOMS: atom_id res chain seq x y z
N MET A 1 9.42 10.64 -0.62
CA MET A 1 9.94 9.67 -1.59
C MET A 1 11.27 9.19 -1.05
N GLN A 2 11.47 7.88 -1.04
CA GLN A 2 12.72 7.22 -0.70
C GLN A 2 13.17 6.39 -1.91
N THR A 3 14.45 6.03 -1.94
CA THR A 3 15.00 5.10 -2.93
C THR A 3 15.52 3.86 -2.20
N LEU A 4 15.02 2.70 -2.58
CA LEU A 4 15.43 1.40 -2.07
C LEU A 4 16.80 1.00 -2.63
N ALA A 5 17.51 0.15 -1.90
CA ALA A 5 18.80 -0.40 -2.35
C ALA A 5 18.64 -1.28 -3.59
N GLU A 6 17.50 -1.97 -3.71
CA GLU A 6 17.13 -2.81 -4.84
C GLU A 6 15.76 -2.43 -5.40
N ALA A 7 15.52 -2.72 -6.67
CA ALA A 7 14.27 -2.41 -7.33
C ALA A 7 13.22 -3.52 -7.12
N GLY A 8 11.95 -3.10 -7.06
CA GLY A 8 10.80 -4.00 -7.10
C GLY A 8 10.29 -4.43 -5.72
N PRO A 9 9.21 -5.22 -5.71
CA PRO A 9 8.47 -5.54 -4.49
C PRO A 9 9.24 -6.43 -3.52
N LEU A 10 10.21 -7.22 -4.01
CA LEU A 10 10.98 -8.11 -3.13
C LEU A 10 11.86 -7.34 -2.15
N ALA A 11 12.35 -6.15 -2.52
CA ALA A 11 13.14 -5.31 -1.62
C ALA A 11 12.32 -4.88 -0.38
N ILE A 12 11.03 -4.62 -0.56
CA ILE A 12 10.11 -4.37 0.55
C ILE A 12 9.82 -5.66 1.31
N ALA A 13 9.52 -6.74 0.59
CA ALA A 13 9.20 -8.02 1.21
C ALA A 13 10.32 -8.53 2.13
N GLN A 14 11.59 -8.41 1.74
CA GLN A 14 12.73 -8.80 2.57
C GLN A 14 12.84 -8.01 3.88
N ALA A 15 12.29 -6.80 3.93
CA ALA A 15 12.29 -5.95 5.11
C ALA A 15 11.05 -6.15 6.00
N LEU A 16 9.92 -6.59 5.42
CA LEU A 16 8.62 -6.64 6.09
C LEU A 16 8.11 -8.06 6.36
N ILE A 17 8.47 -9.04 5.53
CA ILE A 17 7.97 -10.40 5.63
C ILE A 17 8.90 -11.22 6.51
N ASP A 18 8.33 -11.78 7.56
CA ASP A 18 8.94 -12.79 8.42
C ASP A 18 7.99 -14.00 8.58
N ARG A 19 8.26 -14.84 9.59
CA ARG A 19 7.50 -16.08 9.84
C ARG A 19 6.14 -15.88 10.50
N GLU A 20 5.85 -14.69 10.98
CA GLU A 20 4.61 -14.36 11.69
C GLU A 20 3.67 -13.56 10.79
N CYS A 21 4.19 -12.97 9.72
CA CYS A 21 3.46 -12.13 8.79
C CYS A 21 2.67 -12.94 7.75
N SER A 22 1.39 -12.62 7.63
CA SER A 22 0.53 -13.11 6.55
C SER A 22 0.59 -12.24 5.30
N PHE A 23 0.47 -12.84 4.12
CA PHE A 23 0.50 -12.11 2.86
C PHE A 23 -0.50 -12.61 1.81
N TYR A 24 -0.86 -11.72 0.88
CA TYR A 24 -1.54 -12.02 -0.37
C TYR A 24 -0.71 -11.48 -1.53
N ALA A 25 -0.48 -12.30 -2.56
CA ALA A 25 0.27 -11.93 -3.75
C ALA A 25 -0.18 -12.73 -4.98
N ASP A 26 0.34 -12.37 -6.15
CA ASP A 26 0.16 -13.17 -7.36
C ASP A 26 1.07 -14.42 -7.36
N GLN A 27 0.81 -15.32 -8.32
CA GLN A 27 1.56 -16.57 -8.52
C GLN A 27 3.06 -16.37 -8.81
N LEU A 28 3.48 -15.18 -9.24
CA LEU A 28 4.88 -14.90 -9.56
C LEU A 28 5.66 -14.52 -8.30
N LEU A 29 5.04 -13.75 -7.42
CA LEU A 29 5.66 -13.25 -6.20
C LEU A 29 5.48 -14.20 -5.02
N GLU A 30 4.36 -14.92 -4.93
CA GLU A 30 4.03 -15.83 -3.82
C GLU A 30 5.17 -16.82 -3.47
N PRO A 31 5.78 -17.57 -4.40
CA PRO A 31 6.87 -18.49 -4.06
C PRO A 31 8.07 -17.79 -3.40
N ARG A 32 8.32 -16.53 -3.76
CA ARG A 32 9.43 -15.74 -3.19
C ARG A 32 9.11 -15.27 -1.78
N LEU A 33 7.85 -14.93 -1.50
CA LEU A 33 7.39 -14.55 -0.16
C LEU A 33 7.36 -15.75 0.79
N LEU A 34 6.95 -16.93 0.31
CA LEU A 34 7.05 -18.19 1.05
C LEU A 34 8.51 -18.51 1.41
N ALA A 35 9.45 -18.28 0.49
CA ALA A 35 10.87 -18.49 0.76
C ALA A 35 11.45 -17.54 1.83
N LEU A 36 10.82 -16.39 2.08
CA LEU A 36 11.14 -15.48 3.18
C LEU A 36 10.52 -15.91 4.52
N GLY A 37 9.65 -16.92 4.50
CA GLY A 37 8.95 -17.45 5.68
C GLY A 37 7.53 -16.94 5.86
N GLY A 38 7.03 -16.07 4.97
CA GLY A 38 5.68 -15.52 5.07
C GLY A 38 4.59 -16.59 4.97
N LEU A 39 3.41 -16.27 5.51
CA LEU A 39 2.25 -17.15 5.52
C LEU A 39 1.22 -16.68 4.47
N ALA A 40 0.99 -17.48 3.42
CA ALA A 40 -0.04 -17.13 2.44
C ALA A 40 -1.43 -17.10 3.09
N ALA A 41 -2.22 -16.06 2.79
CA ALA A 41 -3.55 -15.85 3.33
C ALA A 41 -4.51 -15.29 2.28
N PRO A 42 -5.83 -15.45 2.45
CA PRO A 42 -6.82 -14.73 1.66
C PRO A 42 -6.62 -13.22 1.74
N LEU A 43 -6.97 -12.50 0.66
CA LEU A 43 -6.82 -11.05 0.57
C LEU A 43 -7.43 -10.31 1.76
N GLU A 44 -8.60 -10.76 2.21
CA GLU A 44 -9.41 -10.15 3.26
C GLU A 44 -8.82 -10.32 4.67
N SER A 45 -7.78 -11.14 4.83
CA SER A 45 -7.13 -11.42 6.11
C SER A 45 -5.61 -11.29 6.09
N ALA A 46 -5.02 -10.89 4.96
CA ALA A 46 -3.58 -10.74 4.80
C ALA A 46 -3.09 -9.41 5.39
N GLU A 47 -2.00 -9.45 6.15
CA GLU A 47 -1.33 -8.26 6.69
C GLU A 47 -0.58 -7.49 5.61
N PHE A 48 0.06 -8.19 4.67
CA PHE A 48 0.75 -7.58 3.54
C PHE A 48 0.12 -8.01 2.21
N VAL A 49 -0.36 -7.03 1.45
CA VAL A 49 -1.02 -7.27 0.16
C VAL A 49 -0.15 -6.73 -0.96
N PHE A 50 0.36 -7.59 -1.82
CA PHE A 50 1.10 -7.22 -3.03
C PHE A 50 0.16 -7.30 -4.23
N ALA A 51 -0.38 -6.16 -4.66
CA ALA A 51 -1.41 -6.12 -5.70
C ALA A 51 -1.48 -4.77 -6.43
N GLU A 52 -2.06 -4.79 -7.63
CA GLU A 52 -2.44 -3.57 -8.36
C GLU A 52 -3.54 -2.80 -7.62
N ALA A 53 -3.45 -1.46 -7.63
CA ALA A 53 -4.39 -0.58 -6.92
C ALA A 53 -5.71 -0.38 -7.70
N THR A 54 -6.59 -1.39 -7.72
CA THR A 54 -7.88 -1.30 -8.41
C THR A 54 -8.98 -0.65 -7.54
N PRO A 55 -10.00 0.01 -8.12
CA PRO A 55 -11.04 0.70 -7.35
C PRO A 55 -11.82 -0.16 -6.34
N GLU A 56 -11.87 -1.48 -6.54
CA GLU A 56 -12.57 -2.44 -5.69
C GLU A 56 -11.72 -2.90 -4.51
N LEU A 57 -10.39 -2.83 -4.64
CA LEU A 57 -9.44 -3.35 -3.67
C LEU A 57 -9.60 -2.75 -2.26
N PRO A 58 -9.74 -1.41 -2.07
CA PRO A 58 -9.83 -0.81 -0.74
C PRO A 58 -10.95 -1.38 0.14
N ALA A 59 -12.07 -1.81 -0.43
CA ALA A 59 -13.20 -2.36 0.33
C ALA A 59 -12.98 -3.81 0.79
N ARG A 60 -11.97 -4.50 0.24
CA ARG A 60 -11.63 -5.89 0.56
C ARG A 60 -10.45 -6.01 1.52
N LEU A 61 -9.64 -4.97 1.64
CA LEU A 61 -8.49 -4.97 2.54
C LEU A 61 -8.94 -4.99 4.00
N PHE A 62 -8.27 -5.78 4.83
CA PHE A 62 -8.52 -5.81 6.25
C PHE A 62 -8.18 -4.45 6.88
N PRO A 63 -9.12 -3.72 7.50
CA PRO A 63 -8.86 -2.38 8.03
C PRO A 63 -8.30 -2.39 9.46
N GLY A 64 -8.03 -3.58 10.02
CA GLY A 64 -7.74 -3.76 11.43
C GLY A 64 -9.01 -3.89 12.27
N ASP A 65 -8.83 -4.12 13.57
CA ASP A 65 -9.92 -4.19 14.55
C ASP A 65 -9.87 -2.98 15.50
N PRO A 66 -11.00 -2.50 16.04
CA PRO A 66 -10.99 -1.39 17.01
C PRO A 66 -10.03 -1.59 18.21
N ALA A 67 -9.84 -2.82 18.66
CA ALA A 67 -8.89 -3.14 19.74
C ALA A 67 -7.43 -3.14 19.27
N TYR A 68 -7.19 -3.40 17.98
CA TYR A 68 -5.87 -3.51 17.36
C TYR A 68 -5.86 -2.82 15.98
N PRO A 69 -6.03 -1.48 15.93
CA PRO A 69 -6.14 -0.76 14.66
C PRO A 69 -4.86 -0.86 13.84
N ASP A 70 -3.72 -1.03 14.49
CA ASP A 70 -2.40 -1.25 13.89
C ASP A 70 -2.32 -2.51 13.01
N ARG A 71 -3.24 -3.47 13.16
CA ARG A 71 -3.32 -4.69 12.34
C ARG A 71 -4.00 -4.51 10.99
N GLY A 72 -4.33 -3.27 10.61
CA GLY A 72 -4.77 -2.96 9.25
C GLY A 72 -3.74 -3.40 8.21
N ALA A 73 -4.23 -3.89 7.08
CA ALA A 73 -3.37 -4.37 6.00
C ALA A 73 -2.43 -3.26 5.50
N THR A 74 -1.28 -3.66 4.96
CA THR A 74 -0.38 -2.81 4.21
C THR A 74 -0.42 -3.21 2.73
N LEU A 75 -0.88 -2.31 1.87
CA LEU A 75 -0.90 -2.51 0.43
C LEU A 75 0.43 -2.08 -0.20
N ILE A 76 1.10 -2.99 -0.90
CA ILE A 76 2.26 -2.72 -1.73
C ILE A 76 1.79 -2.75 -3.19
N ALA A 77 1.67 -1.56 -3.82
CA ALA A 77 1.17 -1.44 -5.19
C ALA A 77 2.21 -0.84 -6.14
N PRO A 78 2.36 -1.38 -7.36
CA PRO A 78 3.17 -0.73 -8.37
C PRO A 78 2.52 0.57 -8.85
N ALA A 79 3.34 1.53 -9.25
CA ALA A 79 2.94 2.82 -9.78
C ALA A 79 4.03 3.39 -10.70
N ARG A 80 3.74 4.53 -11.32
CA ARG A 80 4.71 5.35 -12.07
C ARG A 80 4.83 6.72 -11.42
N ILE A 81 5.86 6.92 -10.61
CA ILE A 81 6.12 8.14 -9.85
C ILE A 81 6.63 9.24 -10.80
N GLY A 82 5.95 10.39 -10.77
CA GLY A 82 6.21 11.53 -11.64
C GLY A 82 5.41 11.51 -12.94
N GLN A 83 4.45 10.59 -13.09
CA GLN A 83 3.58 10.46 -14.27
C GLN A 83 2.12 10.39 -13.85
N GLY A 84 1.18 10.52 -14.78
CA GLY A 84 -0.25 10.28 -14.52
C GLY A 84 -0.93 11.40 -13.74
N ALA A 85 -1.92 11.02 -12.91
CA ALA A 85 -2.77 11.98 -12.21
C ALA A 85 -1.98 12.72 -11.12
N SER A 86 -2.19 14.03 -11.02
CA SER A 86 -1.59 14.86 -9.99
C SER A 86 -2.41 14.75 -8.72
N LEU A 87 -1.75 14.43 -7.60
CA LEU A 87 -2.36 14.23 -6.30
C LEU A 87 -1.82 15.24 -5.31
N ARG A 88 -2.70 15.88 -4.55
CA ARG A 88 -2.36 16.74 -3.42
C ARG A 88 -2.50 15.95 -2.13
N LEU A 89 -1.41 15.87 -1.39
CA LEU A 89 -1.27 15.13 -0.14
C LEU A 89 -1.24 16.10 1.05
N SER A 90 -1.99 15.77 2.10
CA SER A 90 -1.98 16.45 3.41
C SER A 90 -2.10 15.44 4.57
N GLY A 91 -1.85 15.91 5.79
CA GLY A 91 -1.96 15.10 7.00
C GLY A 91 -0.67 15.04 7.82
N PRO A 92 -0.64 14.22 8.90
CA PRO A 92 0.52 14.08 9.78
C PRO A 92 1.80 13.72 9.01
N GLY A 93 2.92 14.38 9.34
CA GLY A 93 4.20 14.19 8.65
C GLY A 93 4.36 14.99 7.34
N ILE A 94 3.32 15.66 6.85
CA ILE A 94 3.38 16.53 5.67
C ILE A 94 3.27 18.00 6.12
N LYS A 95 4.37 18.76 5.98
CA LYS A 95 4.33 20.21 6.22
C LYS A 95 3.50 20.90 5.14
N GLY A 96 2.28 21.31 5.48
CA GLY A 96 1.35 21.96 4.55
C GLY A 96 0.74 20.98 3.56
N LYS A 97 0.96 21.21 2.28
CA LYS A 97 0.51 20.32 1.20
C LYS A 97 1.69 19.94 0.31
N ARG A 98 1.70 18.72 -0.20
CA ARG A 98 2.68 18.25 -1.21
C ARG A 98 1.95 17.71 -2.42
N THR A 99 2.51 17.94 -3.61
CA THR A 99 1.95 17.39 -4.85
C THR A 99 2.84 16.28 -5.37
N VAL A 100 2.23 15.18 -5.83
CA VAL A 100 2.91 14.08 -6.51
C VAL A 100 2.07 13.63 -7.71
N ALA A 101 2.71 13.31 -8.83
CA ALA A 101 2.04 12.65 -9.94
C ALA A 101 2.22 11.13 -9.82
N LEU A 102 1.12 10.37 -9.82
CA LEU A 102 1.14 8.89 -9.81
C LEU A 102 0.37 8.32 -11.01
N GLY A 103 1.10 7.58 -11.85
CA GLY A 103 0.55 6.79 -12.94
C GLY A 103 0.37 5.33 -12.54
N GLY A 104 -0.47 4.60 -13.27
CA GLY A 104 -0.77 3.20 -12.97
C GLY A 104 -1.84 3.00 -11.90
N ILE A 105 -2.25 4.06 -11.19
CA ILE A 105 -3.33 4.01 -10.20
C ILE A 105 -4.53 4.80 -10.73
N PRO A 106 -5.70 4.16 -10.95
CA PRO A 106 -6.90 4.84 -11.40
C PRO A 106 -7.36 5.92 -10.41
N ALA A 107 -7.88 7.04 -10.91
CA ALA A 107 -8.39 8.11 -10.03
C ALA A 107 -9.47 7.62 -9.05
N ALA A 108 -10.33 6.68 -9.50
CA ALA A 108 -11.38 6.08 -8.68
C ALA A 108 -10.84 5.28 -7.47
N PHE A 109 -9.61 4.76 -7.53
CA PHE A 109 -8.96 4.11 -6.39
C PHE A 109 -8.82 5.07 -5.22
N TRP A 110 -8.42 6.33 -5.46
CA TRP A 110 -8.20 7.30 -4.39
C TRP A 110 -9.51 7.65 -3.67
N SER A 111 -10.60 7.81 -4.42
CA SER A 111 -11.93 8.01 -3.83
C SER A 111 -12.41 6.76 -3.08
N ALA A 112 -12.13 5.55 -3.58
CA ALA A 112 -12.47 4.30 -2.90
C ALA A 112 -11.67 4.12 -1.60
N ARG A 113 -10.38 4.43 -1.62
CA ARG A 113 -9.52 4.49 -0.44
C ARG A 113 -10.10 5.46 0.59
N ALA A 114 -10.42 6.68 0.21
CA ALA A 114 -11.00 7.66 1.14
C ALA A 114 -12.30 7.16 1.82
N ARG A 115 -13.14 6.41 1.09
CA ARG A 115 -14.36 5.80 1.66
C ARG A 115 -14.09 4.60 2.57
N ALA A 116 -12.98 3.89 2.38
CA ALA A 116 -12.64 2.70 3.16
C ALA A 116 -11.96 3.05 4.50
N LEU A 117 -11.30 4.21 4.58
CA LEU A 117 -10.52 4.62 5.76
C LEU A 117 -11.39 5.32 6.80
N HIS A 118 -11.41 4.79 8.02
CA HIS A 118 -12.21 5.28 9.14
C HIS A 118 -11.33 5.31 10.39
N TYR A 119 -10.58 6.40 10.59
CA TYR A 119 -9.59 6.48 11.67
C TYR A 119 -10.19 6.09 13.04
N PRO A 120 -9.53 5.19 13.81
CA PRO A 120 -8.17 4.68 13.61
C PRO A 120 -8.04 3.49 12.63
N LEU A 121 -9.16 2.94 12.15
CA LEU A 121 -9.19 1.82 11.21
C LEU A 121 -8.83 2.25 9.79
N GLY A 122 -8.22 1.33 9.06
CA GLY A 122 -7.83 1.52 7.68
C GLY A 122 -6.62 0.66 7.31
N PHE A 123 -6.08 0.93 6.14
CA PHE A 123 -4.90 0.25 5.63
C PHE A 123 -3.85 1.30 5.25
N ASP A 124 -2.59 0.91 5.40
CA ASP A 124 -1.45 1.71 4.96
C ASP A 124 -1.05 1.27 3.55
N MET A 125 -0.33 2.14 2.84
CA MET A 125 0.02 1.85 1.44
C MET A 125 1.44 2.29 1.11
N PHE A 126 2.14 1.47 0.36
CA PHE A 126 3.41 1.76 -0.30
C PHE A 126 3.21 1.72 -1.82
N VAL A 127 3.57 2.80 -2.51
CA VAL A 127 3.63 2.83 -3.98
C VAL A 127 5.07 2.69 -4.45
N LEU A 128 5.29 1.76 -5.38
CA LEU A 128 6.60 1.38 -5.89
C LEU A 128 6.74 1.72 -7.38
N ASP A 129 7.86 2.35 -7.75
CA ASP A 129 8.26 2.54 -9.14
C ASP A 129 9.75 2.20 -9.29
N GLY A 130 10.03 0.94 -9.65
CA GLY A 130 11.37 0.38 -9.60
C GLY A 130 11.91 0.39 -8.17
N ALA A 131 12.97 1.14 -7.92
CA ALA A 131 13.52 1.35 -6.57
C ALA A 131 12.91 2.55 -5.84
N ARG A 132 12.06 3.36 -6.48
CA ARG A 132 11.46 4.54 -5.84
C ARG A 132 10.22 4.14 -5.06
N LEU A 133 10.10 4.68 -3.85
CA LEU A 133 9.05 4.35 -2.89
C LEU A 133 8.40 5.60 -2.31
N ILE A 134 7.07 5.59 -2.20
CA ILE A 134 6.31 6.55 -1.39
C ILE A 134 5.40 5.77 -0.45
N GLY A 135 5.52 6.04 0.86
CA GLY A 135 4.58 5.58 1.87
C GLY A 135 3.42 6.57 2.02
N LEU A 136 2.20 6.04 2.08
CA LEU A 136 0.93 6.74 2.23
C LEU A 136 0.17 6.12 3.41
N PRO A 137 0.47 6.55 4.66
CA PRO A 137 -0.27 6.11 5.83
C PRO A 137 -1.78 6.36 5.70
N ARG A 138 -2.59 5.60 6.43
CA ARG A 138 -4.06 5.72 6.49
C ARG A 138 -4.56 7.12 6.85
N THR A 139 -3.75 7.91 7.54
CA THR A 139 -4.03 9.31 7.90
C THR A 139 -3.69 10.31 6.80
N THR A 140 -3.06 9.87 5.70
CA THR A 140 -2.75 10.73 4.54
C THR A 140 -4.03 11.01 3.77
N GLU A 141 -4.42 12.27 3.76
CA GLU A 141 -5.48 12.80 2.91
C GLU A 141 -4.95 12.99 1.49
N ILE A 142 -5.75 12.57 0.51
CA ILE A 142 -5.38 12.59 -0.90
C ILE A 142 -6.51 13.21 -1.70
N GLU A 143 -6.17 14.26 -2.44
CA GLU A 143 -7.07 14.93 -3.37
C GLU A 143 -6.51 14.81 -4.79
N VAL A 144 -7.33 14.34 -5.73
CA VAL A 144 -6.98 14.27 -7.15
C VAL A 144 -7.18 15.66 -7.76
N LEU A 145 -6.14 16.20 -8.42
CA LEU A 145 -6.13 17.52 -9.07
C LEU A 145 -6.44 17.44 -10.56
#